data_AF-A0A5C8ZIA8-F1
#
_entry.id   AF-A0A5C8ZIA8-F1
#
_cell.length_a   1.000
_cell.length_b   1.000
_cell.length_c   1.000
_cell.angle_alpha   90.00
_cell.angle_beta   90.00
_cell.angle_gamma   90.00
#
_symmetry.space_group_name_H-M   'P 1'
#
loop_
_entity.id
_entity.type
_entity.pdbx_description
1 polymer ?
#
loop_
_entity_poly.entity_id
_entity_poly.type
_entity_poly.pdbx_seq_one_letter_code
_entity_poly.pdbx_strand_id
1 'polypeptide(L)'
;MTTAPGDDEDDQFPMWTPDVTDEQLVAALEHGTTWAGGADSVEEQTWVVGAAGAWDDLGCVLVPYRTDEDGLEHDAHVLPRAPSGRWRPTGASSGTSLPEWVLERPDTGPTSWMGTQTQVVADQLLGYALTESTSGGVEPSTMWAACVAVLCSHQVERLQLIHRSPTRDLVRELVIAVPPSGLVAFACPVVHHTGSVLLRALGTDGARLSEETYWPLLDDDRHWPDESLWTGYDGR
;
A
#
# COMPACT_ATOMS: atom_id res chain seq x y z
N MET A 1 -19.26 30.29 -41.27
CA MET A 1 -18.13 29.35 -41.30
C MET A 1 -16.90 30.09 -40.85
N THR A 2 -16.57 29.98 -39.56
CA THR A 2 -15.22 30.15 -39.03
C THR A 2 -15.23 29.57 -37.61
N THR A 3 -14.58 28.43 -37.48
CA THR A 3 -14.33 27.65 -36.26
C THR A 3 -13.18 28.27 -35.47
N ALA A 4 -13.38 28.42 -34.15
CA ALA A 4 -12.45 28.40 -33.00
C ALA A 4 -11.12 29.21 -33.05
N PRO A 5 -10.67 29.71 -31.88
CA PRO A 5 -9.81 28.86 -31.07
C PRO A 5 -10.35 28.75 -29.63
N GLY A 6 -10.70 27.52 -29.25
CA GLY A 6 -10.41 27.06 -27.90
C GLY A 6 -8.97 26.57 -27.97
N ASP A 7 -8.07 27.28 -27.31
CA ASP A 7 -6.79 26.68 -26.94
C ASP A 7 -7.04 26.05 -25.58
N ASP A 8 -6.90 24.73 -25.58
CA ASP A 8 -7.11 23.79 -24.48
C ASP A 8 -6.11 24.07 -23.36
N GLU A 9 -6.56 24.71 -22.26
CA GLU A 9 -5.85 24.74 -20.97
C GLU A 9 -6.54 23.85 -19.92
N ASP A 10 -7.41 22.93 -20.37
CA ASP A 10 -7.92 21.84 -19.56
C ASP A 10 -7.13 20.56 -19.93
N ASP A 11 -6.70 19.80 -18.92
CA ASP A 11 -6.05 18.47 -18.98
C ASP A 11 -4.52 18.38 -18.78
N GLN A 12 -3.88 19.34 -18.09
CA GLN A 12 -2.72 18.96 -17.27
C GLN A 12 -3.22 18.43 -15.92
N PHE A 13 -3.71 17.18 -15.92
CA PHE A 13 -3.71 16.42 -14.67
C PHE A 13 -2.26 16.47 -14.15
N PRO A 14 -2.00 16.90 -12.90
CA PRO A 14 -0.64 16.89 -12.36
C PRO A 14 -0.11 15.46 -12.54
N MET A 15 0.91 15.29 -13.38
CA MET A 15 1.45 13.97 -13.70
C MET A 15 2.16 13.41 -12.45
N TRP A 16 1.37 12.72 -11.65
CA TRP A 16 1.66 11.50 -10.91
C TRP A 16 3.10 11.00 -10.98
N THR A 17 3.65 10.80 -9.78
CA THR A 17 4.85 10.02 -9.44
C THR A 17 6.17 10.55 -10.03
N PRO A 18 7.20 10.80 -9.21
CA PRO A 18 8.54 10.96 -9.76
C PRO A 18 8.98 9.67 -10.46
N ASP A 19 9.87 9.75 -11.48
CA ASP A 19 10.21 8.74 -12.50
C ASP A 19 10.51 7.27 -12.03
N VAL A 20 9.58 6.60 -11.34
CA VAL A 20 9.71 5.20 -10.92
C VAL A 20 9.33 4.30 -12.09
N THR A 21 10.27 3.46 -12.51
CA THR A 21 10.09 2.58 -13.66
C THR A 21 9.39 1.29 -13.26
N ASP A 22 8.66 0.68 -14.20
CA ASP A 22 8.07 -0.65 -14.03
C ASP A 22 9.13 -1.68 -13.62
N GLU A 23 10.35 -1.59 -14.15
CA GLU A 23 11.46 -2.47 -13.79
C GLU A 23 11.83 -2.34 -12.30
N GLN A 24 11.80 -1.14 -11.74
CA GLN A 24 12.08 -0.90 -10.32
C GLN A 24 10.98 -1.46 -9.43
N LEU A 25 9.70 -1.29 -9.81
CA LEU A 25 8.57 -1.87 -9.09
C LEU A 25 8.63 -3.41 -9.09
N VAL A 26 8.93 -4.01 -10.25
CA VAL A 26 9.09 -5.46 -10.39
C VAL A 26 10.27 -5.97 -9.57
N ALA A 27 11.43 -5.30 -9.63
CA ALA A 27 12.61 -5.67 -8.87
C ALA A 27 12.33 -5.64 -7.35
N ALA A 28 11.58 -4.66 -6.86
CA ALA A 28 11.20 -4.58 -5.46
C ALA A 28 10.32 -5.76 -5.01
N LEU A 29 9.39 -6.22 -5.86
CA LEU A 29 8.57 -7.40 -5.57
C LEU A 29 9.35 -8.72 -5.67
N GLU A 30 10.38 -8.79 -6.51
CA GLU A 30 11.20 -9.99 -6.70
C GLU A 30 12.33 -10.13 -5.68
N HIS A 31 12.87 -9.01 -5.20
CA HIS A 31 14.08 -8.97 -4.39
C HIS A 31 13.89 -8.33 -3.01
N GLY A 32 12.72 -7.74 -2.76
CA GLY A 32 12.44 -6.94 -1.57
C GLY A 32 13.03 -5.53 -1.67
N THR A 33 12.75 -4.71 -0.66
CA THR A 33 13.30 -3.36 -0.54
C THR A 33 14.58 -3.38 0.29
N THR A 34 15.56 -2.55 -0.11
CA THR A 34 16.80 -2.33 0.65
C THR A 34 16.83 -0.97 1.33
N TRP A 35 15.72 -0.23 1.28
CA TRP A 35 15.62 1.10 1.86
C TRP A 35 15.67 0.99 3.40
N ALA A 36 16.58 1.77 3.98
CA ALA A 36 16.83 1.73 5.41
C ALA A 36 15.83 2.58 6.24
N GLY A 37 15.07 3.48 5.59
CA GLY A 37 14.28 4.49 6.28
C GLY A 37 15.12 5.67 6.77
N GLY A 38 14.48 6.61 7.48
CA GLY A 38 15.07 7.77 8.16
C GLY A 38 14.57 9.11 7.61
N ALA A 39 14.52 10.16 8.44
CA ALA A 39 14.08 11.50 8.02
C ALA A 39 14.87 12.05 6.82
N ASP A 40 16.17 11.78 6.76
CA ASP A 40 17.06 12.22 5.66
C ASP A 40 17.08 11.24 4.48
N SER A 41 16.26 10.19 4.48
CA SER A 41 16.33 9.11 3.48
C SER A 41 15.53 9.36 2.20
N VAL A 42 14.73 10.43 2.18
CA VAL A 42 14.01 10.93 1.01
C VAL A 42 14.28 12.43 0.92
N GLU A 43 15.23 12.80 0.06
CA GLU A 43 15.63 14.18 -0.19
C GLU A 43 14.56 14.95 -0.97
N GLU A 44 14.59 16.29 -0.95
CA GLU A 44 13.68 17.15 -1.72
C GLU A 44 13.68 16.78 -3.21
N GLN A 45 12.49 16.68 -3.80
CA GLN A 45 12.29 16.28 -5.20
C GLN A 45 12.85 14.90 -5.54
N THR A 46 13.00 14.01 -4.55
CA THR A 46 13.43 12.62 -4.75
C THR A 46 12.40 11.62 -4.24
N TRP A 47 12.66 10.35 -4.51
CA TRP A 47 11.78 9.23 -4.18
C TRP A 47 12.56 7.96 -3.91
N VAL A 48 11.90 7.02 -3.23
CA VAL A 48 12.45 5.71 -2.90
C VAL A 48 11.37 4.63 -2.99
N VAL A 49 11.77 3.38 -3.23
CA VAL A 49 10.86 2.25 -3.01
C VAL A 49 10.91 1.87 -1.53
N GLY A 50 9.95 2.41 -0.77
CA GLY A 50 9.95 2.30 0.70
C GLY A 50 9.52 0.93 1.20
N ALA A 51 8.52 0.32 0.55
CA ALA A 51 8.01 -1.00 0.90
C ALA A 51 7.51 -1.76 -0.32
N ALA A 52 7.66 -3.08 -0.29
CA ALA A 52 7.11 -3.96 -1.32
C ALA A 52 6.75 -5.31 -0.70
N GLY A 53 5.64 -5.89 -1.14
CA GLY A 53 5.24 -7.21 -0.72
C GLY A 53 4.21 -7.83 -1.64
N ALA A 54 4.14 -9.16 -1.61
CA ALA A 54 3.28 -9.94 -2.47
C ALA A 54 2.35 -10.82 -1.64
N TRP A 55 1.07 -10.81 -1.97
CA TRP A 55 0.08 -11.75 -1.47
C TRP A 55 -0.53 -12.48 -2.67
N ASP A 56 -0.27 -13.77 -2.74
CA ASP A 56 -0.72 -14.64 -3.84
C ASP A 56 -0.22 -14.13 -5.22
N ASP A 57 -1.14 -13.68 -6.07
CA ASP A 57 -0.91 -13.15 -7.40
C ASP A 57 -0.97 -11.62 -7.46
N LEU A 58 -1.01 -10.93 -6.32
CA LEU A 58 -0.95 -9.46 -6.27
C LEU A 58 0.29 -8.98 -5.51
N GLY A 59 1.01 -8.05 -6.14
CA GLY A 59 2.07 -7.26 -5.52
C GLY A 59 1.56 -5.88 -5.13
N CYS A 60 2.06 -5.33 -4.03
CA CYS A 60 1.85 -3.95 -3.61
C CYS A 60 3.23 -3.32 -3.34
N VAL A 61 3.43 -2.12 -3.86
CA VAL A 61 4.67 -1.35 -3.73
C VAL A 61 4.30 0.07 -3.30
N LEU A 62 4.93 0.55 -2.24
CA LEU A 62 4.79 1.93 -1.78
C LEU A 62 6.04 2.72 -2.14
N VAL A 63 5.85 3.87 -2.77
CA VAL A 63 6.90 4.77 -3.22
C VAL A 63 6.75 6.12 -2.52
N PRO A 64 7.38 6.32 -1.35
CA PRO A 64 7.46 7.65 -0.74
C PRO A 64 8.28 8.61 -1.60
N TYR A 65 7.83 9.86 -1.69
CA TYR A 65 8.52 10.94 -2.37
C TYR A 65 8.30 12.27 -1.65
N ARG A 66 9.21 13.22 -1.85
CA ARG A 66 9.14 14.54 -1.22
C ARG A 66 8.86 15.61 -2.27
N THR A 67 7.81 16.40 -2.04
CA THR A 67 7.45 17.56 -2.85
C THR A 67 7.83 18.86 -2.12
N ASP A 68 8.09 19.91 -2.88
CA ASP A 68 8.44 21.22 -2.33
C ASP A 68 7.24 21.94 -1.69
N GLU A 69 6.02 21.57 -2.10
CA GLU A 69 4.77 22.24 -1.72
C GLU A 69 4.09 21.58 -0.52
N ASP A 70 4.03 20.24 -0.50
CA ASP A 70 3.16 19.49 0.42
C ASP A 70 3.95 18.55 1.36
N GLY A 71 5.28 18.47 1.20
CA GLY A 71 6.16 17.69 2.06
C GLY A 71 6.26 16.22 1.62
N LEU A 72 6.13 15.29 2.58
CA LEU A 72 6.24 13.86 2.29
C LEU A 72 4.91 13.31 1.78
N GLU A 73 4.94 12.71 0.60
CA GLU A 73 3.84 12.02 -0.05
C GLU A 73 4.24 10.58 -0.38
N HIS A 74 3.28 9.79 -0.86
CA HIS A 74 3.57 8.48 -1.40
C HIS A 74 2.65 8.13 -2.55
N ASP A 75 3.18 7.32 -3.47
CA ASP A 75 2.40 6.56 -4.43
C ASP A 75 2.30 5.09 -4.05
N ALA A 76 1.09 4.54 -4.15
CA ALA A 76 0.81 3.12 -3.93
C ALA A 76 0.55 2.40 -5.26
N HIS A 77 1.32 1.37 -5.57
CA HIS A 77 1.17 0.59 -6.81
C HIS A 77 0.70 -0.84 -6.55
N VAL A 78 -0.27 -1.30 -7.34
CA VAL A 78 -0.68 -2.72 -7.37
C VAL A 78 -0.29 -3.36 -8.69
N LEU A 79 0.42 -4.48 -8.60
CA LEU A 79 0.93 -5.23 -9.75
C LEU A 79 0.41 -6.67 -9.73
N PRO A 80 -0.50 -7.07 -10.63
CA PRO A 80 -0.92 -8.45 -10.73
C PRO A 80 0.16 -9.34 -11.37
N ARG A 81 0.20 -10.59 -10.96
CA ARG A 81 1.07 -11.62 -11.52
C ARG A 81 0.38 -12.28 -12.72
N ALA A 82 1.12 -12.47 -13.80
CA ALA A 82 0.67 -13.26 -14.95
C ALA A 82 0.67 -14.76 -14.62
N PRO A 83 -0.10 -15.58 -15.35
CA PRO A 83 0.01 -17.05 -15.27
C PRO A 83 1.42 -17.58 -15.55
N SER A 84 2.25 -16.81 -16.27
CA SER A 84 3.67 -17.12 -16.49
C SER A 84 4.55 -16.91 -15.26
N GLY A 85 3.99 -16.39 -14.16
CA GLY A 85 4.70 -16.03 -12.93
C GLY A 85 5.30 -14.62 -12.95
N ARG A 86 5.30 -13.92 -14.09
CA ARG A 86 5.86 -12.57 -14.22
C ARG A 86 4.90 -11.51 -13.69
N TRP A 87 5.42 -10.52 -12.98
CA TRP A 87 4.66 -9.33 -12.62
C TRP A 87 4.27 -8.51 -13.84
N ARG A 88 3.06 -7.94 -13.82
CA ARG A 88 2.54 -7.08 -14.88
C ARG A 88 2.29 -5.68 -14.30
N PRO A 89 2.93 -4.63 -14.85
CA PRO A 89 2.57 -3.27 -14.49
C PRO A 89 1.19 -2.95 -15.05
N THR A 90 0.26 -2.55 -14.18
CA THR A 90 -1.11 -2.18 -14.58
C THR A 90 -1.42 -0.69 -14.43
N GLY A 91 -0.42 0.15 -14.11
CA GLY A 91 -0.56 1.61 -14.13
C GLY A 91 -1.50 2.18 -13.06
N ALA A 92 -1.76 1.46 -11.97
CA ALA A 92 -2.48 2.02 -10.83
C ALA A 92 -1.46 2.56 -9.82
N SER A 93 -1.42 3.87 -9.64
CA SER A 93 -0.81 4.54 -8.49
C SER A 93 -1.92 5.12 -7.60
N SER A 94 -1.61 5.78 -6.49
CA SER A 94 -2.43 6.83 -5.86
C SER A 94 -1.54 7.63 -4.92
N GLY A 95 -1.49 8.95 -5.11
CA GLY A 95 -0.67 9.90 -4.37
C GLY A 95 -1.39 10.44 -3.13
N THR A 96 -0.91 10.18 -1.91
CA THR A 96 -1.41 10.86 -0.69
C THR A 96 -0.31 11.26 0.28
N SER A 97 -0.57 12.29 1.08
CA SER A 97 0.35 12.77 2.10
C SER A 97 0.65 11.70 3.15
N LEU A 98 1.90 11.63 3.58
CA LEU A 98 2.34 10.86 4.75
C LEU A 98 2.91 11.82 5.79
N PRO A 99 2.66 11.57 7.08
CA PRO A 99 3.35 12.34 8.11
C PRO A 99 4.82 11.92 8.18
N GLU A 100 5.71 12.92 8.34
CA GLU A 100 7.18 12.75 8.36
C GLU A 100 7.69 11.67 9.33
N TRP A 101 7.00 11.47 10.45
CA TRP A 101 7.40 10.45 11.43
C TRP A 101 7.37 9.03 10.85
N VAL A 102 6.67 8.78 9.74
CA VAL A 102 6.66 7.47 9.05
C VAL A 102 8.04 7.08 8.53
N LEU A 103 8.90 8.07 8.24
CA LEU A 103 10.28 7.82 7.86
C LEU A 103 11.12 7.30 9.03
N GLU A 104 10.71 7.59 10.26
CA GLU A 104 11.42 7.19 11.46
C GLU A 104 10.77 5.96 12.09
N ARG A 105 11.42 4.82 11.93
CA ARG A 105 10.97 3.59 12.60
C ARG A 105 11.04 3.77 14.12
N PRO A 106 9.92 3.61 14.86
CA PRO A 106 9.94 3.82 16.30
C PRO A 106 10.43 2.58 17.05
N ASP A 107 11.05 2.75 18.22
CA ASP A 107 11.47 1.62 19.07
C ASP A 107 10.28 0.83 19.64
N THR A 108 9.23 1.56 20.00
CA THR A 108 7.94 1.05 20.46
C THR A 108 6.85 1.85 19.81
N GLY A 109 5.68 1.26 19.56
CA GLY A 109 4.55 2.01 19.02
C GLY A 109 4.25 3.25 19.88
N PRO A 110 4.17 4.45 19.27
CA PRO A 110 3.66 5.66 19.90
C PRO A 110 2.41 5.41 20.73
N THR A 111 2.21 6.21 21.78
CA THR A 111 1.01 6.12 22.61
C THR A 111 -0.28 6.31 21.80
N SER A 112 -0.21 7.05 20.69
CA SER A 112 -1.29 7.23 19.72
C SER A 112 -1.65 5.95 18.97
N TRP A 113 -0.77 4.95 18.90
CA TRP A 113 -1.04 3.64 18.30
C TRP A 113 -1.81 2.72 19.27
N MET A 114 -2.43 3.27 20.31
CA MET A 114 -3.15 2.52 21.35
C MET A 114 -2.29 1.43 22.02
N GLY A 115 -0.96 1.59 22.03
CA GLY A 115 -0.02 0.63 22.62
C GLY A 115 0.27 -0.62 21.78
N THR A 116 -0.07 -0.62 20.48
CA THR A 116 0.33 -1.68 19.55
C THR A 116 1.80 -1.53 19.09
N GLN A 117 2.33 -2.52 18.39
CA GLN A 117 3.68 -2.46 17.78
C GLN A 117 3.65 -2.19 16.28
N THR A 118 2.47 -1.94 15.73
CA THR A 118 2.20 -1.77 14.30
C THR A 118 1.18 -0.66 14.12
N GLN A 119 1.28 0.08 13.01
CA GLN A 119 0.26 1.02 12.58
C GLN A 119 0.11 0.94 11.06
N VAL A 120 -1.13 0.92 10.58
CA VAL A 120 -1.42 1.17 9.16
C VAL A 120 -1.17 2.65 8.88
N VAL A 121 -0.19 2.93 8.02
CA VAL A 121 0.27 4.29 7.70
C VAL A 121 -0.07 4.70 6.27
N ALA A 122 -0.48 3.75 5.43
CA ALA A 122 -1.07 4.04 4.14
C ALA A 122 -2.09 2.95 3.82
N ASP A 123 -3.20 3.35 3.23
CA ASP A 123 -4.23 2.47 2.71
C ASP A 123 -4.86 3.12 1.48
N GLN A 124 -4.74 2.47 0.34
CA GLN A 124 -5.22 2.98 -0.94
C GLN A 124 -6.02 1.91 -1.68
N LEU A 125 -7.27 2.22 -2.00
CA LEU A 125 -8.13 1.37 -2.80
C LEU A 125 -7.83 1.56 -4.30
N LEU A 126 -7.30 0.52 -4.93
CA LEU A 126 -6.79 0.56 -6.30
C LEU A 126 -7.51 -0.46 -7.17
N GLY A 127 -8.05 0.02 -8.30
CA GLY A 127 -8.68 -0.81 -9.30
C GLY A 127 -7.63 -1.40 -10.23
N TYR A 128 -7.71 -2.70 -10.51
CA TYR A 128 -6.87 -3.36 -11.49
C TYR A 128 -7.70 -4.24 -12.43
N ALA A 129 -7.31 -4.26 -13.70
CA ALA A 129 -7.97 -5.08 -14.71
C ALA A 129 -7.36 -6.49 -14.73
N LEU A 130 -8.14 -7.51 -14.38
CA LEU A 130 -7.83 -8.88 -14.77
C LEU A 130 -8.25 -9.07 -16.22
N THR A 131 -7.35 -8.80 -17.16
CA THR A 131 -7.55 -9.25 -18.54
C THR A 131 -7.30 -10.75 -18.61
N GLU A 132 -8.29 -11.55 -18.20
CA GLU A 132 -8.39 -12.91 -18.70
C GLU A 132 -8.90 -12.83 -20.13
N SER A 133 -7.96 -12.78 -21.07
CA SER A 133 -8.26 -13.04 -22.48
C SER A 133 -8.66 -14.51 -22.61
N THR A 134 -9.91 -14.81 -22.31
CA THR A 134 -10.58 -15.97 -22.88
C THR A 134 -11.05 -15.56 -24.27
N SER A 135 -10.82 -16.44 -25.24
CA SER A 135 -11.05 -16.26 -26.68
C SER A 135 -12.53 -16.16 -27.06
N GLY A 136 -13.28 -15.29 -26.38
CA GLY A 136 -14.74 -15.19 -26.44
C GLY A 136 -15.29 -13.93 -25.77
N GLY A 137 -14.72 -12.75 -26.06
CA GLY A 137 -15.41 -11.46 -25.89
C GLY A 137 -16.05 -11.17 -24.53
N VAL A 138 -15.37 -11.46 -23.42
CA VAL A 138 -15.82 -11.04 -22.08
C VAL A 138 -15.23 -9.65 -21.79
N GLU A 139 -16.10 -8.71 -21.39
CA GLU A 139 -15.68 -7.38 -20.94
C GLU A 139 -14.68 -7.50 -19.77
N PRO A 140 -13.65 -6.65 -19.69
CA PRO A 140 -12.71 -6.68 -18.57
C PRO A 140 -13.46 -6.44 -17.25
N SER A 141 -13.45 -7.43 -16.35
CA SER A 141 -13.93 -7.23 -14.99
C SER A 141 -12.85 -6.50 -14.18
N THR A 142 -13.14 -5.28 -13.74
CA THR A 142 -12.30 -4.56 -12.78
C THR A 142 -12.42 -5.22 -11.41
N MET A 143 -11.27 -5.56 -10.84
CA MET A 143 -11.15 -6.03 -9.45
C MET A 143 -10.53 -4.93 -8.61
N TRP A 144 -10.82 -4.93 -7.31
CA TRP A 144 -10.28 -3.96 -6.37
C TRP A 144 -9.32 -4.63 -5.39
N ALA A 145 -8.22 -3.95 -5.08
CA ALA A 145 -7.32 -4.32 -4.01
C ALA A 145 -6.95 -3.08 -3.20
N ALA A 146 -6.87 -3.22 -1.89
CA ALA A 146 -6.24 -2.24 -1.04
C ALA A 146 -4.73 -2.48 -1.05
N CYS A 147 -3.92 -1.48 -1.38
CA CYS A 147 -2.48 -1.49 -1.13
C CYS A 147 -2.25 -0.85 0.23
N VAL A 148 -1.78 -1.67 1.16
CA VAL A 148 -1.70 -1.32 2.58
C VAL A 148 -0.26 -1.30 3.00
N ALA A 149 0.17 -0.21 3.62
CA ALA A 149 1.48 -0.11 4.26
C ALA A 149 1.31 -0.07 5.79
N VAL A 150 2.09 -0.91 6.46
CA VAL A 150 2.14 -1.01 7.92
C VAL A 150 3.54 -0.63 8.38
N LEU A 151 3.65 0.38 9.23
CA LEU A 151 4.89 0.68 9.94
C LEU A 151 4.97 -0.20 11.19
N CYS A 152 6.07 -0.92 11.34
CA CYS A 152 6.35 -1.81 12.45
C CYS A 152 7.47 -1.23 13.33
N SER A 153 7.33 -1.32 14.65
CA SER A 153 8.39 -0.87 15.57
C SER A 153 9.67 -1.71 15.47
N HIS A 154 10.79 -1.25 16.02
CA HIS A 154 12.06 -2.01 16.04
C HIS A 154 11.97 -3.36 16.75
N GLN A 155 10.99 -3.56 17.64
CA GLN A 155 10.80 -4.84 18.32
C GLN A 155 10.18 -5.92 17.42
N VAL A 156 9.54 -5.53 16.31
CA VAL A 156 8.87 -6.45 15.39
C VAL A 156 9.87 -6.91 14.33
N GLU A 157 10.08 -8.22 14.24
CA GLU A 157 10.91 -8.82 13.19
C GLU A 157 10.07 -9.42 12.07
N ARG A 158 8.86 -9.87 12.39
CA ARG A 158 7.94 -10.46 11.42
C ARG A 158 6.53 -9.95 11.64
N LEU A 159 5.85 -9.67 10.54
CA LEU A 159 4.43 -9.36 10.51
C LEU A 159 3.69 -10.57 9.95
N GLN A 160 2.77 -11.13 10.74
CA GLN A 160 1.85 -12.17 10.26
C GLN A 160 0.50 -11.52 9.91
N LEU A 161 0.10 -11.67 8.66
CA LEU A 161 -1.19 -11.25 8.13
C LEU A 161 -2.12 -12.46 8.07
N ILE A 162 -3.33 -12.33 8.60
CA ILE A 162 -4.35 -13.38 8.54
C ILE A 162 -5.62 -12.79 7.97
N HIS A 163 -5.93 -13.10 6.71
CA HIS A 163 -7.18 -12.67 6.09
C HIS A 163 -8.32 -13.57 6.54
N ARG A 164 -9.39 -12.95 7.03
CA ARG A 164 -10.63 -13.62 7.42
C ARG A 164 -11.74 -13.21 6.47
N SER A 165 -12.14 -14.14 5.60
CA SER A 165 -13.31 -13.97 4.74
C SER A 165 -14.52 -14.65 5.38
N PRO A 166 -15.58 -13.91 5.75
CA PRO A 166 -16.78 -14.51 6.36
C PRO A 166 -17.58 -15.38 5.39
N THR A 167 -17.31 -15.32 4.09
CA THR A 167 -18.05 -16.07 3.06
C THR A 167 -17.38 -17.36 2.60
N ARG A 168 -16.09 -17.57 2.93
CA ARG A 168 -15.31 -18.70 2.37
C ARG A 168 -14.66 -19.62 3.40
N ASP A 169 -14.79 -19.36 4.71
CA ASP A 169 -14.01 -20.06 5.77
C ASP A 169 -12.51 -20.19 5.43
N LEU A 170 -12.01 -19.30 4.58
CA LEU A 170 -10.67 -19.36 4.03
C LEU A 170 -9.81 -18.45 4.87
N VAL A 171 -9.00 -19.07 5.74
CA VAL A 171 -7.93 -18.39 6.44
C VAL A 171 -6.70 -18.46 5.54
N ARG A 172 -6.33 -17.33 4.93
CA ARG A 172 -5.02 -17.19 4.28
C ARG A 172 -4.09 -16.48 5.24
N GLU A 173 -2.91 -17.07 5.43
CA GLU A 173 -1.87 -16.50 6.27
C GLU A 173 -0.64 -16.18 5.44
N LEU A 174 -0.05 -15.02 5.70
CA LEU A 174 1.22 -14.59 5.13
C LEU A 174 2.11 -14.11 6.26
N VAL A 175 3.37 -14.54 6.29
CA VAL A 175 4.37 -14.05 7.25
C VAL A 175 5.45 -13.32 6.46
N ILE A 176 5.64 -12.04 6.78
CA ILE A 176 6.57 -11.15 6.10
C ILE A 176 7.67 -10.77 7.09
N ALA A 177 8.93 -10.82 6.65
CA ALA A 177 10.03 -10.26 7.42
C ALA A 177 9.97 -8.73 7.35
N VAL A 178 10.08 -8.06 8.50
CA VAL A 178 10.05 -6.60 8.56
C VAL A 178 11.41 -6.06 8.11
N PRO A 179 11.47 -5.20 7.06
CA PRO A 179 12.74 -4.63 6.60
C PRO A 179 13.32 -3.64 7.63
N PRO A 180 14.58 -3.19 7.46
CA PRO A 180 15.19 -2.23 8.39
C PRO A 180 14.35 -0.97 8.61
N SER A 181 13.73 -0.42 7.56
CA SER A 181 12.83 0.73 7.62
C SER A 181 11.57 0.50 8.47
N GLY A 182 11.21 -0.75 8.76
CA GLY A 182 9.98 -1.09 9.48
C GLY A 182 8.72 -1.08 8.61
N LEU A 183 8.81 -0.58 7.37
CA LEU A 183 7.65 -0.42 6.50
C LEU A 183 7.40 -1.70 5.69
N VAL A 184 6.24 -2.30 5.89
CA VAL A 184 5.79 -3.51 5.18
C VAL A 184 4.59 -3.15 4.31
N ALA A 185 4.59 -3.60 3.06
CA ALA A 185 3.46 -3.40 2.15
C ALA A 185 2.82 -4.74 1.78
N PHE A 186 1.49 -4.77 1.60
CA PHE A 186 0.77 -5.92 1.06
C PHE A 186 -0.47 -5.49 0.28
N ALA A 187 -0.84 -6.29 -0.71
CA ALA A 187 -2.10 -6.14 -1.42
C ALA A 187 -3.17 -7.00 -0.73
N CYS A 188 -4.31 -6.39 -0.38
CA CYS A 188 -5.48 -7.10 0.14
C CYS A 188 -6.59 -7.07 -0.92
N PRO A 189 -6.92 -8.20 -1.57
CA PRO A 189 -8.07 -8.26 -2.47
C PRO A 189 -9.36 -7.92 -1.73
N VAL A 190 -10.09 -6.91 -2.20
CA VAL A 190 -11.37 -6.52 -1.60
C VAL A 190 -12.48 -7.30 -2.29
N VAL A 191 -12.81 -8.47 -1.73
CA VAL A 191 -13.81 -9.38 -2.30
C VAL A 191 -15.21 -9.15 -1.69
N HIS A 192 -15.28 -8.57 -0.48
CA HIS A 192 -16.54 -8.35 0.25
C HIS A 192 -16.40 -7.28 1.34
N HIS A 193 -17.48 -6.55 1.62
CA HIS A 193 -17.58 -5.43 2.60
C HIS A 193 -17.36 -5.82 4.08
N THR A 194 -17.04 -7.07 4.36
CA THR A 194 -16.85 -7.58 5.74
C THR A 194 -15.54 -8.36 5.90
N GLY A 195 -14.65 -8.33 4.89
CA GLY A 195 -13.32 -8.89 5.02
C GLY A 195 -12.49 -8.07 6.02
N SER A 196 -11.69 -8.76 6.83
CA SER A 196 -10.69 -8.12 7.67
C SER A 196 -9.37 -8.87 7.60
N VAL A 197 -8.30 -8.14 7.90
CA VAL A 197 -6.97 -8.69 8.07
C VAL A 197 -6.57 -8.53 9.53
N LEU A 198 -6.25 -9.63 10.18
CA LEU A 198 -5.60 -9.60 11.47
C LEU A 198 -4.11 -9.39 11.25
N LEU A 199 -3.56 -8.29 11.79
CA LEU A 199 -2.15 -7.98 11.80
C LEU A 199 -1.57 -8.46 13.13
N ARG A 200 -0.61 -9.38 13.09
CA ARG A 200 0.05 -9.90 14.28
C ARG A 200 1.55 -9.60 14.21
N ALA A 201 2.00 -8.79 15.15
CA ALA A 201 3.40 -8.42 15.31
C ALA A 201 4.16 -9.52 16.08
N LEU A 202 5.25 -10.01 15.52
CA LEU A 202 6.09 -11.06 16.09
C LEU A 202 7.52 -10.54 16.32
N GLY A 203 8.04 -10.77 17.53
CA GLY A 203 9.42 -10.45 17.89
C GLY A 203 10.42 -11.57 17.57
N THR A 204 11.64 -11.43 18.10
CA THR A 204 12.83 -12.25 17.80
C THR A 204 12.67 -13.76 17.97
N ASP A 205 11.82 -14.22 18.90
CA ASP A 205 11.58 -15.65 19.11
C ASP A 205 10.23 -16.14 18.52
N GLY A 206 9.61 -15.32 17.67
CA GLY A 206 8.22 -15.53 17.24
C GLY A 206 7.20 -15.23 18.34
N ALA A 207 7.64 -14.62 19.44
CA ALA A 207 6.76 -14.15 20.50
C ALA A 207 5.79 -13.11 19.95
N ARG A 208 4.50 -13.28 20.22
CA ARG A 208 3.48 -12.32 19.82
C ARG A 208 3.57 -11.07 20.70
N LEU A 209 3.83 -9.93 20.08
CA LEU A 209 3.98 -8.63 20.75
C LEU A 209 2.66 -7.86 20.78
N SER A 210 1.96 -7.81 19.65
CA SER A 210 0.64 -7.19 19.53
C SER A 210 -0.20 -7.88 18.46
N GLU A 211 -1.49 -7.58 18.47
CA GLU A 211 -2.45 -8.07 17.48
C GLU A 211 -3.52 -7.00 17.29
N GLU A 212 -3.80 -6.64 16.04
CA GLU A 212 -4.81 -5.64 15.67
C GLU A 212 -5.61 -6.11 14.46
N THR A 213 -6.86 -5.66 14.37
CA THR A 213 -7.71 -5.98 13.21
C THR A 213 -7.79 -4.75 12.32
N TYR A 214 -7.38 -4.92 11.07
CA TYR A 214 -7.51 -3.93 10.02
C TYR A 214 -8.68 -4.29 9.09
N TRP A 215 -9.43 -3.26 8.71
CA TRP A 215 -10.59 -3.35 7.83
C TRP A 215 -10.26 -2.54 6.57
N PRO A 216 -10.09 -3.20 5.41
CA PRO A 216 -9.77 -2.49 4.18
C PRO A 216 -10.82 -1.47 3.77
N LEU A 217 -10.37 -0.32 3.25
CA LEU A 217 -11.25 0.68 2.64
C LEU A 217 -12.15 0.05 1.58
N LEU A 218 -13.41 0.45 1.58
CA LEU A 218 -14.42 0.04 0.60
C LEU A 218 -14.69 1.17 -0.40
N ASP A 219 -15.39 0.82 -1.48
CA ASP A 219 -15.83 1.79 -2.50
C ASP A 219 -16.69 2.94 -1.92
N ASP A 220 -17.37 2.70 -0.80
CA ASP A 220 -18.17 3.72 -0.10
C ASP A 220 -17.31 4.65 0.78
N ASP A 221 -16.05 4.28 1.05
CA ASP A 221 -15.07 5.04 1.85
C ASP A 221 -14.17 5.95 1.00
N ARG A 222 -14.53 6.20 -0.28
CA ARG A 222 -13.80 7.06 -1.23
C ARG A 222 -13.70 8.54 -0.84
N HIS A 223 -14.03 8.89 0.40
CA HIS A 223 -13.62 10.16 0.98
C HIS A 223 -12.15 10.02 1.35
N TRP A 224 -11.29 10.55 0.47
CA TRP A 224 -9.85 10.68 0.66
C TRP A 224 -9.50 10.90 2.14
N PRO A 225 -8.50 10.19 2.71
CA PRO A 225 -8.13 10.39 4.09
C PRO A 225 -7.64 11.82 4.29
N ASP A 226 -8.46 12.65 4.94
CA ASP A 226 -7.95 13.82 5.62
C ASP A 226 -7.26 13.37 6.92
N GLU A 227 -6.52 14.28 7.55
CA GLU A 227 -5.76 14.04 8.77
C GLU A 227 -6.59 13.41 9.91
N SER A 228 -7.94 13.43 9.84
CA SER A 228 -8.82 12.86 10.86
C SER A 228 -8.87 11.33 10.90
N LEU A 229 -8.54 10.63 9.79
CA LEU A 229 -8.47 9.16 9.78
C LEU A 229 -7.22 8.60 10.49
N TRP A 230 -6.24 9.47 10.78
CA TRP A 230 -5.00 9.13 11.47
C TRP A 230 -5.14 9.22 13.00
N THR A 231 -6.18 9.92 13.47
CA THR A 231 -6.49 10.10 14.87
C THR A 231 -7.68 9.25 15.27
N GLY A 232 -7.51 7.93 15.29
CA GLY A 232 -8.43 7.01 15.97
C GLY A 232 -9.80 6.89 15.32
N TYR A 233 -10.08 5.70 14.81
CA TYR A 233 -11.45 5.27 14.58
C TYR A 233 -12.16 5.15 15.95
N ASP A 234 -12.71 6.26 16.46
CA ASP A 234 -13.57 6.29 17.64
C ASP A 234 -14.91 5.65 17.23
N GLY A 235 -15.00 4.35 17.48
CA GLY A 235 -16.09 3.49 17.05
C GLY A 235 -17.48 4.12 17.18
N ARG A 236 -18.20 4.08 16.06
CA ARG A 236 -19.66 4.16 15.99
C ARG A 236 -20.18 3.07 15.08
#